data_AF-A0A174R1Q8-F1
#
_entry.id   AF-A0A174R1Q8-F1
#
_cell.length_a   1.000
_cell.length_b   1.000
_cell.length_c   1.000
_cell.angle_alpha   90.00
_cell.angle_beta   90.00
_cell.angle_gamma   90.00
#
_symmetry.space_group_name_H-M   'P 1'
#
loop_
_entity.id
_entity.type
_entity.pdbx_description
1 polymer ?
#
loop_
_entity_poly.entity_id
_entity_poly.type
_entity_poly.pdbx_seq_one_letter_code
_entity_poly.pdbx_strand_id
1 'polypeptide(L)'
;MRKYWLTLMIVIFLFISIGINVNYILKQNDKKSHFLAQVYGGLKNIKILLDPETKYENIESIKDAKSEIQRLCDAIFYYYSYVDDNLYWNKMYFNQLVFTLSSESGNLDGLHISGILEDGIISDTEKNYLKALYNDFNLLINKMKEKNSTQVDLSTSIEQINKYFNTFFSKWNTRSADTPFKMLTN
;
A
#
# COMPACT_ATOMS: atom_id res chain seq x y z
N MET A 1 -7.73 22.78 -55.98
CA MET A 1 -8.58 21.88 -55.16
C MET A 1 -7.82 20.78 -54.43
N ARG A 2 -6.97 19.98 -55.08
CA ARG A 2 -6.28 18.82 -54.45
C ARG A 2 -5.44 19.13 -53.19
N LYS A 3 -4.76 20.29 -53.17
CA LYS A 3 -3.99 20.75 -51.99
C LYS A 3 -4.87 21.08 -50.78
N TYR A 4 -6.03 21.70 -50.99
CA TYR A 4 -6.97 22.05 -49.91
C TYR A 4 -7.58 20.80 -49.25
N TRP A 5 -7.86 19.75 -50.04
CA TRP A 5 -8.30 18.45 -49.53
C TRP A 5 -7.23 17.75 -48.68
N LEU A 6 -5.96 17.83 -49.10
CA LEU A 6 -4.85 17.29 -48.32
C LEU A 6 -4.69 18.02 -46.98
N THR A 7 -4.74 19.36 -46.99
CA THR A 7 -4.69 20.17 -45.77
C THR A 7 -5.86 19.85 -44.84
N LEU A 8 -7.08 19.71 -45.37
CA LEU A 8 -8.26 19.33 -44.60
C LEU A 8 -8.10 17.96 -43.93
N MET A 9 -7.60 16.96 -44.68
CA MET A 9 -7.32 15.62 -44.15
C MET A 9 -6.30 15.65 -43.02
N ILE A 10 -5.19 16.38 -43.18
CA ILE A 10 -4.15 16.51 -42.14
C ILE A 10 -4.73 17.12 -40.87
N VAL A 11 -5.57 18.16 -41.00
CA VAL A 11 -6.22 18.80 -39.85
C VAL A 11 -7.15 17.81 -39.13
N ILE A 12 -7.95 17.03 -39.87
CA ILE A 12 -8.83 16.01 -39.28
C ILE A 12 -8.01 14.94 -38.55
N PHE A 13 -6.92 14.43 -39.14
CA PHE A 13 -6.04 13.45 -38.50
C PHE A 13 -5.40 13.99 -37.22
N LEU A 14 -5.00 15.26 -37.19
CA LEU A 14 -4.49 15.91 -35.98
C LEU A 14 -5.54 15.96 -34.88
N PHE A 15 -6.77 16.38 -35.19
CA PHE A 15 -7.86 16.42 -34.20
C PHE A 15 -8.21 15.03 -33.66
N ILE A 16 -8.26 14.00 -34.51
CA ILE A 16 -8.50 12.61 -34.07
C ILE A 16 -7.36 12.14 -33.17
N SER A 17 -6.10 12.42 -33.55
CA SER A 17 -4.93 12.02 -32.76
C SER A 17 -4.91 12.69 -31.38
N ILE A 18 -5.23 13.99 -31.32
CA ILE A 18 -5.37 14.74 -30.06
C ILE A 18 -6.51 14.12 -29.22
N GLY A 19 -7.67 13.85 -29.82
CA GLY A 19 -8.80 13.25 -29.11
C GLY A 19 -8.50 11.88 -28.52
N ILE A 20 -7.81 11.01 -29.27
CA ILE A 20 -7.36 9.70 -28.78
C ILE A 20 -6.39 9.86 -27.60
N ASN A 21 -5.42 10.79 -27.72
CA ASN A 21 -4.43 11.04 -26.68
C ASN A 21 -5.08 11.59 -25.39
N VAL A 22 -5.99 12.56 -25.52
CA VAL A 22 -6.75 13.11 -24.37
C VAL A 22 -7.57 12.01 -23.69
N ASN A 23 -8.28 11.18 -24.45
CA ASN A 23 -9.06 10.06 -23.90
C ASN A 23 -8.16 9.04 -23.18
N TYR A 24 -6.99 8.75 -23.73
CA TYR A 24 -6.01 7.87 -23.09
C TYR A 24 -5.53 8.46 -21.75
N ILE A 25 -5.15 9.74 -21.72
CA ILE A 25 -4.72 10.44 -20.50
C ILE A 25 -5.82 10.44 -19.44
N LEU A 26 -7.06 10.76 -19.82
CA LEU A 26 -8.21 10.76 -18.90
C LEU A 26 -8.42 9.38 -18.27
N LYS A 27 -8.41 8.32 -19.09
CA LYS A 27 -8.57 6.94 -18.59
C LYS A 27 -7.45 6.53 -17.63
N GLN A 28 -6.21 6.99 -17.86
CA GLN A 28 -5.11 6.73 -16.94
C GLN A 28 -5.27 7.51 -15.61
N ASN A 29 -5.73 8.75 -15.67
CA ASN A 29 -6.01 9.54 -14.47
C ASN A 29 -7.13 8.93 -13.61
N ASP A 30 -8.19 8.42 -14.24
CA ASP A 30 -9.29 7.76 -13.53
C ASP A 30 -8.82 6.49 -12.81
N LYS A 31 -8.00 5.67 -13.48
CA LYS A 31 -7.41 4.47 -12.87
C LYS A 31 -6.48 4.81 -11.71
N LYS A 32 -5.64 5.84 -11.87
CA LYS A 32 -4.76 6.34 -10.80
C LYS A 32 -5.59 6.82 -9.60
N SER A 33 -6.61 7.62 -9.83
CA SER A 33 -7.50 8.12 -8.78
C SER A 33 -8.16 6.97 -8.02
N HIS A 34 -8.68 5.99 -8.75
CA HIS A 34 -9.28 4.80 -8.17
C HIS A 34 -8.27 3.98 -7.34
N PHE A 35 -7.05 3.79 -7.84
CA PHE A 35 -5.95 3.16 -7.09
C PHE A 35 -5.64 3.88 -5.78
N LEU A 36 -5.43 5.20 -5.83
CA LEU A 36 -5.13 6.01 -4.64
C LEU A 36 -6.24 5.92 -3.59
N ALA A 37 -7.51 5.94 -4.02
CA ALA A 37 -8.65 5.77 -3.14
C ALA A 37 -8.68 4.40 -2.46
N GLN A 38 -8.38 3.31 -3.20
CA GLN A 38 -8.32 1.96 -2.63
C GLN A 38 -7.19 1.81 -1.61
N VAL A 39 -6.00 2.32 -1.93
CA VAL A 39 -4.83 2.29 -1.03
C VAL A 39 -5.15 3.05 0.24
N TYR A 40 -5.63 4.29 0.11
CA TYR A 40 -5.99 5.11 1.25
C TYR A 40 -7.09 4.47 2.12
N GLY A 41 -8.12 3.90 1.50
CA GLY A 41 -9.18 3.16 2.18
C GLY A 41 -8.64 1.97 2.97
N GLY A 42 -7.76 1.16 2.36
CA GLY A 42 -7.12 0.03 3.02
C GLY A 42 -6.29 0.44 4.23
N LEU A 43 -5.43 1.46 4.08
CA LEU A 43 -4.64 1.99 5.18
C LEU A 43 -5.53 2.50 6.34
N LYS A 44 -6.64 3.18 6.02
CA LYS A 44 -7.60 3.66 7.03
C LYS A 44 -8.24 2.49 7.80
N ASN A 45 -8.62 1.42 7.10
CA ASN A 45 -9.19 0.23 7.73
C ASN A 45 -8.17 -0.44 8.66
N ILE A 46 -6.93 -0.62 8.20
CA ILE A 46 -5.84 -1.16 9.02
C ILE A 46 -5.64 -0.31 10.28
N LYS A 47 -5.60 1.01 10.14
CA LYS A 47 -5.48 1.93 11.28
C LYS A 47 -6.59 1.71 12.32
N ILE A 48 -7.84 1.57 11.88
CA ILE A 48 -8.98 1.35 12.79
C ILE A 48 -8.85 0.01 13.51
N LEU A 49 -8.45 -1.04 12.80
CA LEU A 49 -8.29 -2.39 13.34
C LEU A 49 -7.10 -2.51 14.31
N LEU A 50 -6.09 -1.66 14.14
CA LEU A 50 -4.92 -1.58 15.01
C LEU A 50 -5.00 -0.44 16.03
N ASP A 51 -6.19 0.11 16.27
CA ASP A 51 -6.35 1.25 17.18
C ASP A 51 -6.02 0.87 18.64
N PRO A 52 -5.15 1.64 19.32
CA PRO A 52 -4.69 1.34 20.66
C PRO A 52 -5.64 1.54 21.80
N GLU A 53 -6.70 2.31 21.59
CA GLU A 53 -7.68 2.56 22.63
C GLU A 53 -8.79 1.50 22.59
N THR A 54 -8.93 0.78 21.47
CA THR A 54 -10.17 0.01 21.23
C THR A 54 -10.00 -1.35 20.56
N LYS A 55 -8.93 -1.61 19.79
CA LYS A 55 -8.90 -2.76 18.86
C LYS A 55 -7.63 -3.62 18.88
N TYR A 56 -6.41 -3.09 18.95
CA TYR A 56 -5.23 -3.93 18.67
C TYR A 56 -5.04 -5.09 19.67
N GLU A 57 -5.56 -5.02 20.89
CA GLU A 57 -5.49 -6.14 21.84
C GLU A 57 -6.50 -7.25 21.55
N ASN A 58 -7.41 -7.05 20.59
CA ASN A 58 -8.37 -8.06 20.14
C ASN A 58 -7.77 -8.89 19.00
N ILE A 59 -7.59 -10.19 19.25
CA ILE A 59 -7.05 -11.16 18.28
C ILE A 59 -7.81 -11.13 16.94
N GLU A 60 -9.13 -10.99 16.97
CA GLU A 60 -9.94 -10.92 15.75
C GLU A 60 -9.64 -9.64 14.96
N SER A 61 -9.46 -8.51 15.65
CA SER A 61 -9.05 -7.26 15.00
C SER A 61 -7.65 -7.36 14.38
N ILE A 62 -6.72 -8.11 14.98
CA ILE A 62 -5.41 -8.40 14.38
C ILE A 62 -5.55 -9.28 13.13
N LYS A 63 -6.39 -10.33 13.18
CA LYS A 63 -6.66 -11.19 12.01
C LYS A 63 -7.29 -10.42 10.85
N ASP A 64 -8.23 -9.53 11.16
CA ASP A 64 -8.83 -8.63 10.19
C ASP A 64 -7.80 -7.67 9.61
N ALA A 65 -6.92 -7.10 10.45
CA ALA A 65 -5.84 -6.22 10.00
C ALA A 65 -4.86 -6.96 9.07
N LYS A 66 -4.49 -8.20 9.42
CA LYS A 66 -3.69 -9.09 8.55
C LYS A 66 -4.36 -9.25 7.18
N SER A 67 -5.65 -9.58 7.17
CA SER A 67 -6.43 -9.78 5.94
C SER A 67 -6.49 -8.52 5.09
N GLU A 68 -6.65 -7.36 5.72
CA GLU A 68 -6.69 -6.08 5.01
C GLU A 68 -5.31 -5.66 4.45
N ILE A 69 -4.22 -5.96 5.15
CA ILE A 69 -2.85 -5.77 4.65
C ILE A 69 -2.60 -6.67 3.44
N GLN A 70 -3.04 -7.93 3.49
CA GLN A 70 -2.94 -8.85 2.35
C GLN A 70 -3.75 -8.32 1.15
N ARG A 71 -4.99 -7.88 1.39
CA ARG A 71 -5.84 -7.29 0.34
C ARG A 71 -5.19 -6.06 -0.30
N LEU A 72 -4.55 -5.20 0.50
CA LEU A 72 -3.82 -4.04 0.00
C LEU A 72 -2.61 -4.44 -0.84
N CYS A 73 -1.87 -5.45 -0.39
CA CYS A 73 -0.75 -6.03 -1.15
C CYS A 73 -1.20 -6.53 -2.52
N ASP A 74 -2.30 -7.28 -2.57
CA ASP A 74 -2.86 -7.80 -3.81
C ASP A 74 -3.35 -6.67 -4.71
N ALA A 75 -4.05 -5.66 -4.17
CA ALA A 75 -4.47 -4.49 -4.92
C ALA A 75 -3.28 -3.78 -5.58
N ILE A 76 -2.22 -3.48 -4.83
CA ILE A 76 -1.00 -2.85 -5.36
C ILE A 76 -0.40 -3.67 -6.51
N PHE A 77 -0.36 -4.99 -6.37
CA PHE A 77 0.09 -5.89 -7.43
C PHE A 77 -0.79 -5.81 -8.69
N TYR A 78 -2.12 -5.81 -8.55
CA TYR A 78 -3.01 -5.70 -9.70
C TYR A 78 -2.89 -4.35 -10.42
N TYR A 79 -2.74 -3.23 -9.68
CA TYR A 79 -2.67 -1.90 -10.27
C TYR A 79 -1.35 -1.58 -10.99
N TYR A 80 -0.26 -2.26 -10.64
CA TYR A 80 1.02 -2.19 -11.37
C TYR A 80 0.80 -2.30 -12.89
N SER A 81 0.03 -3.29 -13.32
CA SER A 81 -0.23 -3.59 -14.74
C SER A 81 -1.05 -2.52 -15.48
N TYR A 82 -1.59 -1.52 -14.79
CA TYR A 82 -2.58 -0.60 -15.35
C TYR A 82 -2.31 0.88 -15.12
N VAL A 83 -1.49 1.23 -14.12
CA VAL A 83 -1.29 2.63 -13.68
C VAL A 83 0.14 3.12 -13.96
N ASP A 84 1.16 2.30 -13.70
CA ASP A 84 2.57 2.64 -13.94
C ASP A 84 3.45 1.38 -13.83
N ASP A 85 4.29 1.12 -14.84
CA ASP A 85 5.25 -0.01 -14.86
C ASP A 85 6.38 0.15 -13.83
N ASN A 86 6.45 1.29 -13.12
CA ASN A 86 7.43 1.55 -12.05
C ASN A 86 6.84 1.42 -10.64
N LEU A 87 5.61 0.93 -10.49
CA LEU A 87 5.05 0.63 -9.16
C LEU A 87 5.85 -0.52 -8.55
N TYR A 88 6.76 -0.19 -7.63
CA TYR A 88 7.79 -1.11 -7.16
C TYR A 88 7.17 -2.39 -6.55
N TRP A 89 7.77 -3.54 -6.85
CA TRP A 89 7.37 -4.84 -6.30
C TRP A 89 7.66 -4.88 -4.79
N ASN A 90 6.77 -4.31 -3.98
CA ASN A 90 6.83 -4.31 -2.51
C ASN A 90 6.13 -5.51 -1.87
N LYS A 91 5.69 -6.49 -2.68
CA LYS A 91 5.03 -7.72 -2.20
C LYS A 91 5.85 -8.44 -1.13
N MET A 92 7.17 -8.43 -1.28
CA MET A 92 8.07 -9.03 -0.29
C MET A 92 7.89 -8.38 1.08
N TYR A 93 7.85 -7.05 1.18
CA TYR A 93 7.68 -6.31 2.44
C TYR A 93 6.29 -6.44 3.05
N PHE A 94 5.23 -6.43 2.22
CA PHE A 94 3.87 -6.68 2.70
C PHE A 94 3.72 -8.10 3.28
N ASN A 95 4.29 -9.11 2.61
CA ASN A 95 4.27 -10.48 3.10
C ASN A 95 4.93 -10.61 4.48
N GLN A 96 6.00 -9.84 4.77
CA GLN A 96 6.63 -9.85 6.10
C GLN A 96 5.67 -9.32 7.17
N LEU A 97 4.94 -8.23 6.89
CA LEU A 97 3.92 -7.72 7.81
C LEU A 97 2.76 -8.68 7.99
N VAL A 98 2.25 -9.28 6.90
CA VAL A 98 1.16 -10.27 6.95
C VAL A 98 1.57 -11.48 7.78
N PHE A 99 2.81 -11.94 7.59
CA PHE A 99 3.39 -13.01 8.37
C PHE A 99 3.53 -12.60 9.84
N THR A 100 3.94 -11.36 10.11
CA THR A 100 4.07 -10.84 11.49
C THR A 100 2.77 -10.95 12.26
N LEU A 101 1.66 -10.59 11.62
CA LEU A 101 0.33 -10.59 12.21
C LEU A 101 -0.37 -11.97 12.12
N SER A 102 0.38 -13.03 11.78
CA SER A 102 -0.17 -14.38 11.65
C SER A 102 -0.08 -15.18 12.95
N SER A 103 -0.82 -16.29 12.98
CA SER A 103 -0.72 -17.33 14.01
C SER A 103 0.28 -18.43 13.64
N GLU A 104 1.16 -18.18 12.66
CA GLU A 104 2.07 -19.17 12.12
C GLU A 104 3.52 -18.84 12.50
N SER A 105 4.35 -19.87 12.55
CA SER A 105 5.81 -19.76 12.53
C SER A 105 6.37 -20.37 11.25
N GLY A 106 7.50 -19.86 10.77
CA GLY A 106 7.98 -20.15 9.42
C GLY A 106 9.31 -19.50 9.09
N ASN A 107 9.86 -19.86 7.94
CA ASN A 107 11.16 -19.35 7.49
C ASN A 107 10.95 -18.21 6.47
N LEU A 108 11.49 -17.04 6.76
CA LEU A 108 11.46 -15.87 5.89
C LEU A 108 12.86 -15.25 5.84
N ASP A 109 13.40 -15.05 4.64
CA ASP A 109 14.74 -14.48 4.41
C ASP A 109 15.89 -15.18 5.16
N GLY A 110 15.76 -16.50 5.35
CA GLY A 110 16.76 -17.33 6.02
C GLY A 110 16.69 -17.27 7.56
N LEU A 111 15.66 -16.63 8.12
CA LEU A 111 15.39 -16.58 9.55
C LEU A 111 14.12 -17.37 9.86
N HIS A 112 14.12 -18.11 10.96
CA HIS A 112 12.89 -18.66 11.51
C HIS A 112 12.20 -17.60 12.35
N ILE A 113 10.91 -17.38 12.08
CA ILE A 113 10.13 -16.26 12.62
C ILE A 113 8.81 -16.80 13.17
N SER A 114 8.45 -16.36 14.38
CA SER A 114 7.16 -16.61 15.03
C SER A 114 6.22 -15.41 14.90
N GLY A 115 4.99 -15.59 14.38
CA GLY A 115 3.99 -14.53 14.33
C GLY A 115 3.45 -14.14 15.72
N ILE A 116 2.91 -12.93 15.85
CA ILE A 116 2.43 -12.37 17.15
C ILE A 116 1.16 -13.04 17.70
N LEU A 117 0.57 -13.96 16.94
CA LEU A 117 -0.60 -14.74 17.35
C LEU A 117 -0.27 -16.23 17.54
N GLU A 118 1.00 -16.64 17.49
CA GLU A 118 1.41 -18.05 17.56
C GLU A 118 0.94 -18.73 18.86
N ASP A 119 1.11 -18.08 20.01
CA ASP A 119 0.71 -18.60 21.32
C ASP A 119 -0.71 -18.15 21.75
N GLY A 120 -1.38 -17.36 20.92
CA GLY A 120 -2.71 -16.81 21.18
C GLY A 120 -2.78 -15.75 22.28
N ILE A 121 -1.64 -15.26 22.79
CA ILE A 121 -1.58 -14.26 23.86
C ILE A 121 -0.65 -13.12 23.45
N ILE A 122 -1.17 -11.90 23.39
CA ILE A 122 -0.37 -10.72 23.00
C ILE A 122 0.45 -10.24 24.20
N SER A 123 1.76 -10.45 24.17
CA SER A 123 2.73 -9.97 25.14
C SER A 123 2.95 -8.46 25.08
N ASP A 124 3.50 -7.86 26.14
CA ASP A 124 3.81 -6.41 26.18
C ASP A 124 4.74 -5.96 25.05
N THR A 125 5.64 -6.83 24.59
CA THR A 125 6.53 -6.54 23.46
C THR A 125 5.74 -6.46 22.15
N GLU A 126 4.81 -7.39 21.93
CA GLU A 126 3.93 -7.38 20.74
C GLU A 126 2.95 -6.21 20.78
N LYS A 127 2.46 -5.81 21.96
CA LYS A 127 1.68 -4.58 22.12
C LYS A 127 2.47 -3.34 21.70
N ASN A 128 3.72 -3.23 22.12
CA ASN A 128 4.60 -2.14 21.72
C ASN A 128 4.84 -2.11 20.22
N TYR A 129 5.03 -3.28 19.61
CA TYR A 129 5.12 -3.42 18.15
C TYR A 129 3.86 -2.94 17.45
N LEU A 130 2.68 -3.44 17.85
CA LEU A 130 1.40 -3.06 17.26
C LEU A 130 1.14 -1.57 17.38
N LYS A 131 1.48 -0.96 18.52
CA LYS A 131 1.38 0.49 18.74
C LYS A 131 2.31 1.27 17.82
N ALA A 132 3.56 0.82 17.65
CA ALA A 132 4.50 1.45 16.74
C ALA A 132 4.02 1.33 15.27
N LEU A 133 3.52 0.16 14.89
CA LEU A 133 2.94 -0.09 13.57
C LEU A 133 1.73 0.80 13.30
N TYR A 134 0.81 0.93 14.25
CA TYR A 134 -0.32 1.86 14.20
C TYR A 134 0.15 3.31 13.95
N ASN A 135 1.14 3.78 14.72
CA ASN A 135 1.66 5.13 14.59
C ASN A 135 2.26 5.37 13.20
N ASP A 136 3.04 4.42 12.67
CA ASP A 136 3.65 4.53 11.36
C ASP A 136 2.62 4.45 10.21
N PHE A 137 1.57 3.64 10.35
CA PHE A 137 0.43 3.68 9.41
C PHE A 137 -0.28 5.04 9.45
N ASN A 138 -0.47 5.62 10.63
CA ASN A 138 -1.06 6.95 10.76
C ASN A 138 -0.19 8.03 10.10
N LEU A 139 1.14 7.95 10.24
CA LEU A 139 2.08 8.83 9.55
C LEU A 139 2.02 8.65 8.02
N LEU A 140 1.94 7.41 7.54
CA LEU A 140 1.80 7.11 6.11
C LEU A 140 0.51 7.70 5.53
N ILE A 141 -0.62 7.51 6.22
CA ILE A 141 -1.92 8.11 5.86
C ILE A 141 -1.81 9.63 5.78
N ASN A 142 -1.15 10.27 6.74
CA ASN A 142 -1.00 11.72 6.76
C ASN A 142 -0.13 12.25 5.62
N LYS A 143 0.86 11.49 5.15
CA LYS A 143 1.66 11.85 3.96
C LYS A 143 0.86 11.80 2.67
N MET A 144 -0.19 10.98 2.61
CA MET A 144 -1.07 10.81 1.44
C MET A 144 -2.24 11.81 1.42
N LYS A 145 -2.44 12.59 2.47
CA LYS A 145 -3.51 13.58 2.58
C LYS A 145 -3.03 14.96 2.17
N GLU A 146 -3.96 15.77 1.69
CA GLU A 146 -3.75 17.22 1.64
C GLU A 146 -3.66 17.78 3.07
N LYS A 147 -2.85 18.81 3.24
CA LYS A 147 -2.71 19.49 4.53
C LYS A 147 -4.08 20.00 5.00
N ASN A 148 -4.54 19.49 6.14
CA ASN A 148 -5.84 19.76 6.77
C ASN A 148 -7.09 19.14 6.08
N SER A 149 -6.93 18.11 5.24
CA SER A 149 -8.05 17.38 4.63
C SER A 149 -8.23 15.98 5.22
N THR A 150 -9.46 15.46 5.17
CA THR A 150 -9.77 14.05 5.46
C THR A 150 -9.73 13.17 4.21
N GLN A 151 -9.50 13.77 3.04
CA GLN A 151 -9.44 13.11 1.74
C GLN A 151 -8.00 12.91 1.29
N VAL A 152 -7.80 11.91 0.43
CA VAL A 152 -6.51 11.60 -0.20
C VAL A 152 -6.17 12.66 -1.25
N ASP A 153 -4.91 13.09 -1.31
CA ASP A 153 -4.43 14.00 -2.35
C ASP A 153 -4.28 13.22 -3.67
N LEU A 154 -5.26 13.39 -4.57
CA LEU A 154 -5.29 12.74 -5.88
C LEU A 154 -4.22 13.28 -6.85
N SER A 155 -3.62 14.44 -6.53
CA SER A 155 -2.50 14.98 -7.29
C SER A 155 -1.21 14.20 -7.03
N THR A 156 -1.11 13.50 -5.89
CA THR A 156 0.07 12.69 -5.52
C THR A 156 0.49 11.77 -6.66
N SER A 157 1.74 11.89 -7.11
CA SER A 157 2.32 11.04 -8.15
C SER A 157 2.57 9.62 -7.64
N ILE A 158 2.60 8.63 -8.54
CA ILE A 158 2.96 7.25 -8.18
C ILE A 158 4.38 7.19 -7.60
N GLU A 159 5.31 8.00 -8.10
CA GLU A 159 6.66 8.13 -7.53
C GLU A 159 6.65 8.57 -6.06
N GLN A 160 5.82 9.56 -5.71
CA GLN A 160 5.67 9.99 -4.32
C GLN A 160 5.05 8.89 -3.45
N ILE A 161 4.05 8.16 -3.96
CA ILE A 161 3.49 7.00 -3.26
C ILE A 161 4.55 5.94 -3.00
N ASN A 162 5.32 5.57 -4.02
CA ASN A 162 6.44 4.63 -3.89
C ASN A 162 7.43 5.11 -2.82
N LYS A 163 7.78 6.40 -2.81
CA LYS A 163 8.67 6.97 -1.78
C LYS A 163 8.09 6.85 -0.38
N TYR A 164 6.80 7.08 -0.21
CA TYR A 164 6.12 6.95 1.09
C TYR A 164 6.15 5.51 1.61
N PHE A 165 5.77 4.54 0.76
CA PHE A 165 5.81 3.13 1.11
C PHE A 165 7.22 2.61 1.34
N ASN A 166 8.20 3.00 0.51
CA ASN A 166 9.60 2.61 0.72
C ASN A 166 10.13 3.14 2.07
N THR A 167 9.78 4.38 2.43
CA THR A 167 10.14 4.93 3.75
C THR A 167 9.50 4.11 4.87
N PHE A 168 8.22 3.76 4.74
CA PHE A 168 7.52 2.94 5.72
C PHE A 168 8.17 1.55 5.86
N PHE A 169 8.33 0.82 4.77
CA PHE A 169 8.89 -0.54 4.78
C PHE A 169 10.36 -0.62 5.15
N SER A 170 11.14 0.44 4.93
CA SER A 170 12.54 0.49 5.39
C SER A 170 12.68 0.31 6.91
N LYS A 171 11.64 0.65 7.69
CA LYS A 171 11.60 0.46 9.14
C LYS A 171 11.18 -0.96 9.55
N TRP A 172 10.34 -1.60 8.76
CA TRP A 172 9.69 -2.88 9.10
C TRP A 172 10.33 -4.09 8.42
N ASN A 173 11.52 -3.91 7.84
CA ASN A 173 12.34 -5.02 7.38
C ASN A 173 12.54 -6.02 8.53
N THR A 174 12.50 -7.33 8.24
CA THR A 174 12.75 -8.45 9.17
C THR A 174 14.05 -8.38 9.96
N ARG A 175 14.96 -7.47 9.61
CA ARG A 175 16.22 -7.20 10.31
C ARG A 175 16.17 -5.98 11.24
N SER A 176 15.02 -5.31 11.39
CA SER A 176 14.90 -4.16 12.29
C SER A 176 14.71 -4.60 13.74
N ALA A 177 15.30 -3.84 14.67
CA ALA A 177 15.22 -4.09 16.10
C ALA A 177 13.79 -3.97 16.66
N ASP A 178 12.88 -3.36 15.89
CA ASP A 178 11.51 -3.13 16.29
C ASP A 178 10.60 -4.33 15.98
N THR A 179 11.06 -5.33 15.23
CA THR A 179 10.23 -6.51 14.92
C THR A 179 10.05 -7.41 16.16
N PRO A 180 8.83 -7.88 16.48
CA PRO A 180 8.49 -8.55 17.74
C PRO A 180 8.88 -10.03 17.74
N PHE A 181 9.62 -10.45 16.73
CA PHE A 181 9.86 -11.84 16.43
C PHE A 181 10.95 -12.44 17.30
N LYS A 182 10.69 -13.64 17.80
CA LYS A 182 11.73 -14.48 18.41
C LYS A 182 12.43 -15.24 17.29
N MET A 183 13.72 -14.96 17.08
CA MET A 183 14.55 -15.88 16.31
C MET A 183 14.67 -17.18 17.11
N LEU A 184 14.10 -18.26 16.60
CA LEU A 184 14.40 -19.58 17.16
C LEU A 184 15.83 -19.93 16.74
N THR A 185 16.79 -19.76 17.66
CA THR A 185 18.14 -20.30 17.49
C THR A 185 18.06 -21.82 17.66
N ASN A 186 18.54 -22.56 16.65
CA ASN A 186 18.79 -24.00 16.76
C ASN A 186 19.80 -24.32 17.87
#